data_AF-A0A1M4VEH1-F1
#
_entry.id   AF-A0A1M4VEH1-F1
#
_cell.length_a   1.000
_cell.length_b   1.000
_cell.length_c   1.000
_cell.angle_alpha   90.00
_cell.angle_beta   90.00
_cell.angle_gamma   90.00
#
_symmetry.space_group_name_H-M   'P 1'
#
loop_
_entity.id
_entity.type
_entity.pdbx_description
1 polymer ?
#
loop_
_entity_poly.entity_id
_entity_poly.type
_entity_poly.pdbx_seq_one_letter_code
_entity_poly.pdbx_strand_id
1 'polypeptide(L)'
;MNMKRSIKIIIAAAALVIILAFIFNPFYWLMQPGQIIAQPELSSTEQQYFKELEKTYNCKSERFYYNYTKEGKDTLYKDYNKVPFEYYLSIDFPVDLVIQKDSLFNIAQHVKDVILNKNKNLKSVTIYRNYDTHEYLYDVTKDTLTEKKD
;
A
#
# COMPACT_ATOMS: atom_id res chain seq x y z
N MET A 1 -53.75 -27.94 -16.34
CA MET A 1 -53.02 -26.80 -15.72
C MET A 1 -52.51 -25.90 -16.84
N ASN A 2 -52.89 -24.62 -16.86
CA ASN A 2 -52.61 -23.72 -17.98
C ASN A 2 -51.09 -23.52 -18.14
N MET A 3 -50.49 -23.97 -19.24
CA MET A 3 -49.02 -24.05 -19.44
C MET A 3 -48.32 -22.71 -19.21
N LYS A 4 -48.98 -21.60 -19.56
CA LYS A 4 -48.53 -20.22 -19.29
C LYS A 4 -48.46 -19.86 -17.80
N ARG A 5 -49.30 -20.48 -16.96
CA ARG A 5 -49.35 -20.26 -15.50
C ARG A 5 -48.24 -21.04 -14.80
N SER A 6 -47.96 -22.26 -15.26
CA SER A 6 -46.86 -23.09 -14.75
C SER A 6 -45.49 -22.47 -15.03
N ILE A 7 -45.28 -21.91 -16.23
CA ILE A 7 -44.04 -21.22 -16.59
C ILE A 7 -43.80 -19.98 -15.72
N LYS A 8 -44.86 -19.19 -15.44
CA LYS A 8 -44.77 -18.02 -14.55
C LYS A 8 -44.37 -18.41 -13.12
N ILE A 9 -44.87 -19.54 -12.61
CA ILE A 9 -44.53 -20.04 -11.28
C ILE A 9 -43.06 -20.49 -11.22
N ILE A 10 -42.57 -21.16 -12.26
CA ILE A 10 -41.16 -21.58 -12.35
C ILE A 10 -40.23 -20.37 -12.38
N ILE A 11 -40.56 -19.34 -13.18
CA ILE A 11 -39.78 -18.10 -13.24
C ILE A 11 -39.78 -17.39 -11.89
N ALA A 12 -40.93 -17.30 -11.22
CA ALA A 12 -41.03 -16.68 -9.90
C ALA A 12 -40.22 -17.45 -8.84
N ALA A 13 -40.24 -18.78 -8.87
CA ALA A 13 -39.45 -19.62 -7.97
C ALA A 13 -37.95 -19.47 -8.22
N ALA A 14 -37.52 -19.43 -9.49
CA ALA A 14 -36.12 -19.21 -9.85
C ALA A 14 -35.63 -17.81 -9.40
N ALA A 15 -36.44 -16.78 -9.60
CA ALA A 15 -36.12 -15.42 -9.13
C ALA A 15 -35.98 -15.35 -7.60
N LEU A 16 -36.86 -16.05 -6.86
CA LEU A 16 -36.79 -16.12 -5.41
C LEU A 16 -35.49 -16.80 -4.93
N VAL A 17 -35.10 -17.91 -5.55
CA VAL A 17 -33.85 -18.62 -5.22
C VAL A 17 -32.63 -17.74 -5.48
N ILE A 18 -32.62 -16.97 -6.57
CA ILE A 18 -31.53 -16.02 -6.87
C ILE A 18 -31.47 -14.93 -5.80
N ILE A 19 -32.60 -14.32 -5.42
CA ILE A 19 -32.65 -13.29 -4.38
C ILE A 19 -32.14 -13.83 -3.03
N LEU A 20 -32.58 -15.03 -2.65
CA LEU A 20 -32.12 -15.68 -1.42
C LEU A 20 -30.62 -15.99 -1.49
N ALA A 21 -30.11 -16.45 -2.63
CA ALA A 21 -28.66 -16.66 -2.81
C ALA A 21 -27.85 -15.36 -2.64
N PHE A 22 -28.35 -14.21 -3.10
CA PHE A 22 -27.68 -12.92 -2.86
C PHE A 22 -27.74 -12.46 -1.41
N ILE A 23 -28.86 -12.67 -0.71
CA ILE A 23 -29.02 -12.28 0.70
C ILE A 23 -28.18 -13.19 1.62
N PHE A 24 -28.18 -14.50 1.37
CA PHE A 24 -27.49 -15.50 2.19
C PHE A 24 -26.07 -15.82 1.74
N ASN A 25 -25.53 -15.18 0.71
CA ASN A 25 -24.12 -15.34 0.36
C ASN A 25 -23.25 -14.41 1.22
N PRO A 26 -22.59 -14.91 2.29
CA PRO A 26 -21.73 -14.10 3.12
C PRO A 26 -20.55 -13.53 2.34
N PHE A 27 -20.12 -14.15 1.23
CA PHE A 27 -19.02 -13.63 0.40
C PHE A 27 -19.38 -12.31 -0.31
N TYR A 28 -20.65 -12.08 -0.67
CA TYR A 28 -21.05 -10.80 -1.30
C TYR A 28 -20.91 -9.62 -0.33
N TRP A 29 -21.28 -9.84 0.94
CA TRP A 29 -21.13 -8.83 2.00
C TRP A 29 -19.69 -8.73 2.52
N LEU A 30 -18.95 -9.84 2.59
CA LEU A 30 -17.54 -9.87 3.01
C LEU A 30 -16.58 -9.32 1.96
N MET A 31 -16.94 -9.33 0.67
CA MET A 31 -16.17 -8.69 -0.40
C MET A 31 -16.56 -7.22 -0.63
N GLN A 32 -17.38 -6.62 0.24
CA GLN A 32 -17.56 -5.18 0.17
C GLN A 32 -16.20 -4.50 0.43
N PRO A 33 -15.70 -3.65 -0.50
CA PRO A 33 -14.44 -2.92 -0.34
C PRO A 33 -14.50 -1.84 0.75
N GLY A 34 -15.45 -1.93 1.69
CA GLY A 34 -15.80 -0.90 2.67
C GLY A 34 -14.84 -0.76 3.85
N GLN A 35 -13.77 -1.54 3.91
CA GLN A 35 -12.69 -1.34 4.89
C GLN A 35 -11.32 -1.26 4.20
N ILE A 36 -11.24 -0.61 3.04
CA ILE A 36 -9.94 -0.09 2.58
C ILE A 36 -9.54 0.98 3.60
N ILE A 37 -8.68 0.59 4.54
CA ILE A 37 -8.12 1.52 5.51
C ILE A 37 -7.25 2.49 4.71
N ALA A 38 -7.74 3.73 4.56
CA ALA A 38 -7.01 4.77 3.87
C ALA A 38 -5.67 5.02 4.57
N GLN A 39 -4.60 5.07 3.79
CA GLN A 39 -3.29 5.52 4.25
C GLN A 39 -3.41 6.91 4.88
N PRO A 40 -2.62 7.22 5.93
CA PRO A 40 -2.63 8.56 6.50
C PRO A 40 -2.21 9.58 5.44
N GLU A 41 -2.74 10.80 5.53
CA GLU A 41 -2.30 11.91 4.67
C GLU A 41 -0.80 12.20 4.86
N LEU A 42 -0.17 12.77 3.83
CA LEU A 42 1.22 13.20 3.92
C LEU A 42 1.34 14.36 4.92
N SER A 43 2.28 14.23 5.84
CA SER A 43 2.74 15.32 6.72
C SER A 43 3.31 16.48 5.91
N SER A 44 3.39 17.67 6.51
CA SER A 44 4.00 18.85 5.87
C SER A 44 5.45 18.60 5.44
N THR A 45 6.22 17.86 6.25
CA THR A 45 7.61 17.49 5.94
C THR A 45 7.69 16.53 4.76
N GLU A 46 6.82 15.52 4.70
CA GLU A 46 6.72 14.62 3.53
C GLU A 46 6.36 15.43 2.27
N GLN A 47 5.35 16.29 2.34
CA GLN A 47 4.91 17.10 1.20
C GLN A 47 6.01 18.01 0.67
N GLN A 48 6.76 18.66 1.56
CA GLN A 48 7.87 19.52 1.16
C GLN A 48 8.99 18.70 0.50
N TYR A 49 9.41 17.62 1.15
CA TYR A 49 10.49 16.79 0.65
C TYR A 49 10.14 16.14 -0.69
N PHE A 50 8.92 15.65 -0.85
CA PHE A 50 8.48 15.06 -2.11
C PHE A 50 8.48 16.09 -3.23
N LYS A 51 8.02 17.33 -2.98
CA LYS A 51 8.14 18.41 -3.97
C LYS A 51 9.59 18.71 -4.36
N GLU A 52 10.53 18.59 -3.42
CA GLU A 52 11.96 18.75 -3.71
C GLU A 52 12.46 17.59 -4.58
N LEU A 53 12.13 16.34 -4.26
CA LEU A 53 12.45 15.17 -5.08
C LEU A 53 11.89 15.29 -6.50
N GLU A 54 10.61 15.68 -6.63
CA GLU A 54 9.97 15.89 -7.94
C GLU A 54 10.71 16.94 -8.76
N LYS A 55 11.17 18.04 -8.15
CA LYS A 55 11.96 19.06 -8.84
C LYS A 55 13.36 18.56 -9.22
N THR A 56 14.02 17.83 -8.33
CA THR A 56 15.40 17.36 -8.55
C THR A 56 15.47 16.26 -9.60
N TYR A 57 14.51 15.36 -9.61
CA TYR A 57 14.55 14.15 -10.43
C TYR A 57 13.46 14.09 -11.50
N ASN A 58 12.60 15.12 -11.62
CA ASN A 58 11.45 15.12 -12.52
C ASN A 58 10.60 13.83 -12.39
N CYS A 59 10.39 13.40 -11.15
CA CYS A 59 9.71 12.17 -10.78
C CYS A 59 8.34 12.44 -10.16
N LYS A 60 7.60 11.38 -9.85
CA LYS A 60 6.46 11.43 -8.91
C LYS A 60 6.76 10.50 -7.73
N SER A 61 6.35 10.89 -6.53
CA SER A 61 6.59 10.11 -5.32
C SER A 61 5.27 9.74 -4.64
N GLU A 62 5.09 8.46 -4.35
CA GLU A 62 3.97 7.93 -3.56
C GLU A 62 4.50 7.20 -2.34
N ARG A 63 3.78 7.28 -1.22
CA ARG A 63 4.21 6.70 0.05
C ARG A 63 3.14 5.81 0.64
N PHE A 64 3.58 4.71 1.20
CA PHE A 64 2.74 3.71 1.84
C PHE A 64 3.40 3.25 3.14
N TYR A 65 2.61 3.09 4.20
CA TYR A 65 3.04 2.46 5.45
C TYR A 65 2.50 1.04 5.52
N TYR A 66 3.33 0.12 5.98
CA TYR A 66 2.95 -1.24 6.34
C TYR A 66 3.23 -1.48 7.81
N ASN A 67 2.30 -2.07 8.54
CA ASN A 67 2.46 -2.32 9.97
C ASN A 67 2.46 -3.83 10.22
N TYR A 68 3.35 -4.28 11.10
CA TYR A 68 3.39 -5.68 11.53
C TYR A 68 2.83 -5.80 12.95
N THR A 69 1.90 -6.74 13.16
CA THR A 69 1.63 -7.25 14.51
C THR A 69 2.83 -8.03 15.05
N LYS A 70 2.84 -8.30 16.37
CA LYS A 70 3.83 -9.22 17.00
C LYS A 70 3.84 -10.62 16.36
N GLU A 71 2.76 -11.02 15.70
CA GLU A 71 2.64 -12.29 14.97
C GLU A 71 3.03 -12.20 13.48
N GLY A 72 3.53 -11.04 13.02
CA GLY A 72 3.94 -10.83 11.63
C GLY A 72 2.78 -10.66 10.64
N LYS A 73 1.54 -10.58 11.12
CA LYS A 73 0.36 -10.30 10.27
C LYS A 73 0.27 -8.81 9.99
N ASP A 74 -0.04 -8.47 8.74
CA ASP A 74 -0.43 -7.13 8.31
C ASP A 74 -1.63 -6.67 9.12
N THR A 75 -1.47 -5.52 9.74
CA THR A 75 -2.62 -4.81 10.29
C THR A 75 -2.40 -3.36 9.97
N LEU A 76 -2.99 -2.86 8.88
CA LEU A 76 -3.14 -1.44 8.53
C LEU A 76 -3.75 -0.63 9.70
N TYR A 77 -3.02 -0.46 10.81
CA TYR A 77 -3.38 0.36 11.95
C TYR A 77 -2.94 1.81 11.70
N LYS A 78 -3.74 2.75 12.21
CA LYS A 78 -3.48 4.19 12.04
C LYS A 78 -2.32 4.76 12.86
N ASP A 79 -1.71 3.98 13.76
CA ASP A 79 -0.76 4.51 14.75
C ASP A 79 0.63 3.83 14.67
N TYR A 80 1.30 4.04 13.54
CA TYR A 80 2.67 3.55 13.27
C TYR A 80 3.71 4.07 14.30
N ASN A 81 3.37 5.11 15.07
CA ASN A 81 4.24 5.63 16.13
C ASN A 81 4.37 4.66 17.32
N LYS A 82 3.44 3.71 17.48
CA LYS A 82 3.40 2.81 18.64
C LYS A 82 3.76 1.36 18.35
N VAL A 83 3.81 0.96 17.08
CA VAL A 83 4.04 -0.42 16.66
C VAL A 83 5.12 -0.50 15.59
N PRO A 84 5.85 -1.63 15.49
CA PRO A 84 6.83 -1.80 14.43
C PRO A 84 6.22 -1.69 13.04
N PHE A 85 6.84 -0.91 12.16
CA PHE A 85 6.32 -0.62 10.83
C PHE A 85 7.44 -0.51 9.78
N GLU A 86 7.06 -0.59 8.51
CA GLU A 86 7.92 -0.41 7.34
C GLU A 86 7.39 0.78 6.52
N TYR A 87 8.31 1.59 6.02
CA TYR A 87 8.01 2.76 5.20
C TYR A 87 8.34 2.44 3.74
N TYR A 88 7.36 2.54 2.85
CA TYR A 88 7.54 2.32 1.44
C TYR A 88 7.41 3.64 0.69
N LEU A 89 8.41 3.94 -0.12
CA LEU A 89 8.45 5.10 -1.00
C LEU A 89 8.54 4.59 -2.43
N SER A 90 7.45 4.70 -3.18
CA SER A 90 7.51 4.53 -4.62
C SER A 90 7.95 5.84 -5.25
N ILE A 91 8.99 5.80 -6.07
CA ILE A 91 9.39 6.94 -6.87
C ILE A 91 9.40 6.51 -8.34
N ASP A 92 8.51 7.13 -9.10
CA ASP A 92 8.39 6.94 -10.55
C ASP A 92 9.33 7.93 -11.24
N PHE A 93 10.51 7.44 -11.55
CA PHE A 93 11.52 8.19 -12.27
C PHE A 93 11.28 8.12 -13.78
N PRO A 94 11.73 9.14 -14.54
CA PRO A 94 11.85 9.01 -15.98
C PRO A 94 12.65 7.75 -16.35
N VAL A 95 12.23 7.04 -17.40
CA VAL A 95 12.82 5.75 -17.83
C VAL A 95 14.34 5.85 -18.00
N ASP A 96 14.82 6.98 -18.52
CA ASP A 96 16.24 7.20 -18.84
C ASP A 96 17.05 7.70 -17.64
N LEU A 97 16.41 8.03 -16.51
CA LEU A 97 17.08 8.56 -15.34
C LEU A 97 17.71 7.43 -14.53
N VAL A 98 19.04 7.40 -14.51
CA VAL A 98 19.82 6.51 -13.63
C VAL A 98 20.15 7.26 -12.35
N ILE A 99 19.55 6.83 -11.24
CA ILE A 99 19.90 7.33 -9.92
C ILE A 99 20.96 6.44 -9.30
N GLN A 100 21.99 7.08 -8.78
CA GLN A 100 23.09 6.39 -8.08
C GLN A 100 22.61 5.84 -6.74
N LYS A 101 23.20 4.72 -6.34
CA LYS A 101 22.89 4.05 -5.06
C LYS A 101 23.06 4.96 -3.85
N ASP A 102 24.08 5.83 -3.85
CA ASP A 102 24.33 6.79 -2.78
C ASP A 102 23.20 7.81 -2.63
N SER A 103 22.61 8.25 -3.74
CA SER A 103 21.44 9.13 -3.71
C SER A 103 20.23 8.42 -3.09
N LEU A 104 19.98 7.15 -3.44
CA LEU A 104 18.90 6.36 -2.84
C LEU A 104 19.12 6.13 -1.34
N PHE A 105 20.36 5.87 -0.94
CA PHE A 105 20.74 5.75 0.46
C PHE A 105 20.47 7.05 1.22
N ASN A 106 20.84 8.20 0.65
CA ASN A 106 20.58 9.51 1.25
C ASN A 106 19.08 9.80 1.36
N ILE A 107 18.27 9.41 0.37
CA ILE A 107 16.81 9.50 0.44
C ILE A 107 16.28 8.66 1.61
N ALA A 108 16.71 7.40 1.71
CA ALA A 108 16.29 6.50 2.80
C ALA A 108 16.70 7.04 4.19
N GLN A 109 17.91 7.58 4.31
CA GLN A 109 18.38 8.21 5.55
C GLN A 109 17.57 9.46 5.89
N HIS A 110 17.28 10.32 4.91
CA HIS A 110 16.45 11.51 5.14
C HIS A 110 15.04 11.14 5.62
N VAL A 111 14.44 10.10 5.02
CA VAL A 111 13.16 9.55 5.48
C VAL A 111 13.26 9.10 6.94
N LYS A 112 14.27 8.29 7.30
CA LYS A 112 14.47 7.81 8.68
C LYS A 112 14.65 8.98 9.67
N ASP A 113 15.58 9.87 9.37
CA ASP A 113 16.09 10.83 10.34
C ASP A 113 15.24 12.10 10.44
N VAL A 114 14.70 12.57 9.32
CA VAL A 114 14.01 13.86 9.23
C VAL A 114 12.49 13.66 9.17
N ILE A 115 12.00 12.89 8.20
CA ILE A 115 10.54 12.68 8.04
C ILE A 115 9.98 11.91 9.23
N LEU A 116 10.62 10.80 9.57
CA LEU A 116 10.18 9.92 10.64
C LEU A 116 10.81 10.27 12.00
N ASN A 117 11.61 11.33 12.07
CA ASN A 117 12.22 11.82 13.30
C ASN A 117 12.91 10.70 14.13
N LYS A 118 13.68 9.84 13.46
CA LYS A 118 14.37 8.69 14.07
C LYS A 118 13.44 7.77 14.86
N ASN A 119 12.23 7.53 14.33
CA ASN A 119 11.25 6.67 14.99
C ASN A 119 11.83 5.26 15.23
N LYS A 120 11.96 4.89 16.50
CA LYS A 120 12.51 3.61 16.95
C LYS A 120 11.73 2.37 16.50
N ASN A 121 10.49 2.56 16.05
CA ASN A 121 9.63 1.47 15.58
C ASN A 121 9.75 1.25 14.07
N LEU A 122 10.48 2.10 13.34
CA LEU A 122 10.77 1.87 11.93
C LEU A 122 11.70 0.67 11.76
N LYS A 123 11.27 -0.34 10.99
CA LYS A 123 12.09 -1.51 10.65
C LYS A 123 12.93 -1.30 9.39
N SER A 124 12.31 -0.77 8.34
CA SER A 124 12.96 -0.58 7.05
C SER A 124 12.33 0.57 6.28
N VAL A 125 13.12 1.13 5.36
CA VAL A 125 12.65 2.02 4.30
C VAL A 125 12.85 1.31 2.97
N THR A 126 11.79 1.06 2.23
CA THR A 126 11.85 0.42 0.92
C THR A 126 11.58 1.47 -0.14
N ILE A 127 12.49 1.63 -1.09
CA ILE A 127 12.35 2.55 -2.21
C ILE A 127 12.15 1.73 -3.49
N TYR A 128 10.99 1.91 -4.13
CA TYR A 128 10.74 1.35 -5.47
C TYR A 128 11.18 2.36 -6.53
N ARG A 129 11.96 1.89 -7.49
CA ARG A 129 12.34 2.67 -8.67
C ARG A 129 11.47 2.20 -9.83
N ASN A 130 10.45 2.98 -10.17
CA ASN A 130 9.37 2.63 -11.10
C ASN A 130 8.67 1.37 -10.63
N TYR A 131 7.41 1.49 -10.18
CA TYR A 131 6.59 0.50 -9.46
C TYR A 131 6.89 -1.01 -9.67
N ASP A 132 7.37 -1.43 -10.85
CA ASP A 132 7.58 -2.82 -11.25
C ASP A 132 9.05 -3.25 -11.55
N THR A 133 10.09 -2.43 -11.39
CA THR A 133 11.44 -2.79 -11.93
C THR A 133 12.58 -3.02 -10.95
N HIS A 134 12.71 -2.24 -9.87
CA HIS A 134 13.81 -2.42 -8.91
C HIS A 134 13.35 -2.01 -7.50
N GLU A 135 13.64 -2.86 -6.52
CA GLU A 135 13.38 -2.59 -5.11
C GLU A 135 14.71 -2.34 -4.39
N TYR A 136 14.81 -1.22 -3.67
CA TYR A 136 15.93 -0.92 -2.79
C TYR A 136 15.46 -0.95 -1.35
N LEU A 137 15.97 -1.90 -0.56
CA LEU A 137 15.62 -2.06 0.84
C LEU A 137 16.73 -1.47 1.72
N TYR A 138 16.38 -0.45 2.49
CA TYR A 138 17.22 0.10 3.54
C TYR A 138 16.84 -0.53 4.89
N ASP A 139 17.74 -1.36 5.43
CA ASP A 139 17.59 -1.99 6.74
C ASP A 139 18.06 -1.00 7.82
N VAL A 140 17.12 -0.52 8.64
CA VAL A 140 17.41 0.49 9.68
C VAL A 140 18.37 -0.05 10.74
N THR A 141 18.33 -1.36 11.02
CA THR A 141 19.16 -1.98 12.06
C THR A 141 20.61 -2.13 11.63
N LYS A 142 20.84 -2.33 10.33
CA LYS A 142 22.17 -2.51 9.75
C LYS A 142 22.74 -1.23 9.15
N ASP A 143 21.91 -0.21 8.93
CA ASP A 143 22.25 1.02 8.22
C ASP A 143 22.81 0.74 6.81
N THR A 144 22.18 -0.21 6.10
CA THR A 144 22.64 -0.68 4.80
C THR A 144 21.51 -0.71 3.78
N LEU A 145 21.81 -0.26 2.55
CA LEU A 145 20.91 -0.39 1.39
C LEU A 145 21.27 -1.61 0.54
N THR A 146 20.29 -2.49 0.38
CA THR A 146 20.39 -3.69 -0.46
C THR A 146 19.49 -3.50 -1.68
N GLU A 147 20.01 -3.83 -2.86
CA GLU A 147 19.22 -3.86 -4.09
C GLU A 147 18.64 -5.27 -4.25
N LYS A 148 17.34 -5.37 -4.51
CA LYS A 148 16.67 -6.58 -4.97
C LYS A 148 16.23 -6.36 -6.41
N LYS A 149 16.62 -7.30 -7.27
CA LYS A 149 16.13 -7.42 -8.64
C LYS A 149 15.27 -8.68 -8.66
N ASP A 150 14.01 -8.53 -9.05
CA ASP A 150 13.18 -9.68 -9.43
C ASP A 150 13.60 -10.22 -10.81
#